data_AF-A0A7H4N7X4-F1
#
_entry.id   AF-A0A7H4N7X4-F1
#
_cell.length_a   1.000
_cell.length_b   1.000
_cell.length_c   1.000
_cell.angle_alpha   90.00
_cell.angle_beta   90.00
_cell.angle_gamma   90.00
#
_symmetry.space_group_name_H-M   'P 1'
#
loop_
_entity.id
_entity.type
_entity.pdbx_description
1 polymer ?
#
loop_
_entity_poly.entity_id
_entity_poly.type
_entity_poly.pdbx_seq_one_letter_code
_entity_poly.pdbx_strand_id
1 'polypeptide(L)'
;MVGVGVCYTDLQEIIDAITFANVIIAAVIVVGAVVGAAIGGWMIGFFPIESAITAGLCMANRGGSGDLEVLSACNRMNLISYAQISSRLGGGIVLVIASIVFGMMM
;
A
#
# COMPACT_ATOMS: atom_id res chain seq x y z
N MET A 1 9.34 18.16 -3.98
CA MET A 1 8.47 17.78 -5.13
C MET A 1 8.93 18.36 -6.46
N VAL A 2 9.45 19.59 -6.55
CA VAL A 2 9.93 20.18 -7.83
C VAL A 2 10.95 19.28 -8.56
N GLY A 3 11.96 18.75 -7.88
CA GLY A 3 12.95 17.85 -8.50
C GLY A 3 12.39 16.52 -9.01
N VAL A 4 11.34 15.97 -8.36
CA VAL A 4 10.67 14.76 -8.85
C VAL A 4 9.85 15.06 -10.10
N GLY A 5 9.18 16.22 -10.12
CA GLY A 5 8.43 16.72 -11.27
C GLY A 5 9.29 16.91 -12.52
N VAL A 6 10.51 17.41 -12.37
CA VAL A 6 11.40 17.68 -13.51
C VAL A 6 12.15 16.42 -13.96
N CYS A 7 12.59 15.57 -13.03
CA CYS A 7 13.50 14.46 -13.37
C CYS A 7 12.83 13.10 -13.56
N TYR A 8 11.61 12.89 -13.04
CA TYR A 8 10.99 11.56 -12.97
C TYR A 8 9.51 11.54 -13.40
N THR A 9 8.94 12.69 -13.77
CA THR A 9 7.50 12.79 -14.07
C THR A 9 7.30 13.12 -15.54
N ASP A 10 6.96 12.11 -16.35
CA ASP A 10 6.45 12.31 -17.71
C ASP A 10 4.92 12.46 -17.65
N LEU A 11 4.41 13.64 -18.05
CA LEU A 11 2.98 13.91 -18.03
C LEU A 11 2.20 13.04 -19.02
N GLN A 12 2.81 12.69 -20.16
CA GLN A 12 2.15 11.88 -21.17
C GLN A 12 1.97 10.44 -20.68
N GLU A 13 3.00 9.85 -20.06
CA GLU A 13 2.89 8.52 -19.45
C GLU A 13 1.83 8.46 -18.35
N ILE A 14 1.69 9.53 -17.54
CA ILE A 14 0.64 9.59 -16.50
C ILE A 14 -0.75 9.56 -17.15
N ILE A 15 -0.98 10.34 -18.21
CA ILE A 15 -2.26 10.37 -18.91
C ILE A 15 -2.56 9.01 -19.53
N ASP A 16 -1.57 8.41 -20.18
CA ASP A 16 -1.70 7.10 -20.83
C ASP A 16 -1.90 5.96 -19.81
N ALA A 17 -1.42 6.13 -18.57
CA ALA A 17 -1.65 5.18 -17.49
C ALA A 17 -3.08 5.25 -16.91
N ILE A 18 -3.87 6.31 -17.19
CA ILE A 18 -5.27 6.41 -16.78
C ILE A 18 -6.15 5.59 -17.72
N THR A 19 -6.05 4.26 -17.58
CA THR A 19 -6.88 3.30 -18.32
C THR A 19 -7.84 2.59 -17.38
N PHE A 20 -8.98 2.18 -17.93
CA PHE A 20 -9.93 1.34 -17.19
C PHE A 20 -9.29 0.04 -16.69
N ALA A 21 -8.39 -0.56 -17.48
CA ALA A 21 -7.65 -1.75 -17.10
C ALA A 21 -6.81 -1.51 -15.84
N ASN A 22 -6.04 -0.43 -15.78
CA ASN A 22 -5.18 -0.11 -14.63
C ASN A 22 -5.99 0.13 -13.36
N VAL A 23 -7.16 0.78 -13.47
CA VAL A 23 -8.07 0.99 -12.32
C VAL A 23 -8.55 -0.35 -11.75
N ILE A 24 -8.97 -1.28 -12.60
CA ILE A 24 -9.43 -2.60 -12.16
C ILE A 24 -8.29 -3.41 -11.54
N ILE A 25 -7.11 -3.42 -12.17
CA ILE A 25 -5.93 -4.12 -11.65
C ILE A 25 -5.56 -3.57 -10.27
N ALA A 26 -5.49 -2.25 -10.12
CA ALA A 26 -5.21 -1.60 -8.83
C ALA A 26 -6.24 -2.01 -7.77
N ALA A 27 -7.53 -1.97 -8.09
CA ALA A 27 -8.58 -2.37 -7.15
C ALA A 27 -8.43 -3.84 -6.70
N VAL A 28 -8.14 -4.76 -7.63
CA VAL A 28 -7.94 -6.19 -7.31
C VAL A 28 -6.70 -6.40 -6.43
N ILE A 29 -5.60 -5.67 -6.68
CA ILE A 29 -4.40 -5.73 -5.83
C ILE A 29 -4.74 -5.29 -4.40
N VAL A 30 -5.47 -4.20 -4.22
CA VAL A 30 -5.90 -3.72 -2.90
C VAL A 30 -6.78 -4.75 -2.19
N VAL A 31 -7.72 -5.36 -2.91
CA VAL A 31 -8.56 -6.45 -2.36
C VAL A 31 -7.69 -7.65 -1.94
N GLY A 32 -6.69 -8.01 -2.76
CA GLY A 32 -5.72 -9.06 -2.41
C GLY A 32 -4.95 -8.76 -1.12
N ALA A 33 -4.51 -7.51 -0.94
CA ALA A 33 -3.84 -7.07 0.30
C ALA A 33 -4.76 -7.18 1.53
N VAL A 34 -6.03 -6.77 1.39
CA VAL A 34 -7.05 -6.90 2.45
C VAL A 34 -7.26 -8.36 2.84
N VAL A 35 -7.47 -9.24 1.86
CA VAL A 35 -7.73 -10.67 2.10
C VAL A 35 -6.50 -11.35 2.71
N GLY A 36 -5.30 -11.10 2.15
CA GLY A 36 -4.06 -11.66 2.66
C GLY A 36 -3.77 -11.24 4.11
N ALA A 37 -3.95 -9.95 4.42
CA ALA A 37 -3.75 -9.44 5.77
C ALA A 37 -4.82 -9.92 6.75
N ALA A 38 -6.08 -10.06 6.32
CA ALA A 38 -7.16 -10.61 7.16
C ALA A 38 -6.87 -12.06 7.55
N ILE A 39 -6.52 -12.92 6.58
CA ILE A 39 -6.24 -14.33 6.81
C ILE A 39 -4.95 -14.49 7.64
N GLY A 40 -3.88 -13.78 7.25
CA GLY A 40 -2.60 -13.80 7.97
C GLY A 40 -2.74 -13.34 9.42
N GLY A 41 -3.44 -12.22 9.64
CA GLY A 41 -3.72 -11.69 10.97
C GLY A 41 -4.56 -12.65 11.81
N TRP A 42 -5.59 -13.25 11.21
CA TRP A 42 -6.44 -14.22 11.90
C TRP A 42 -5.66 -15.45 12.38
N MET A 43 -4.75 -15.99 11.56
CA MET A 43 -3.91 -17.13 11.96
C MET A 43 -2.96 -16.80 13.12
N ILE A 44 -2.54 -15.54 13.25
CA ILE A 44 -1.66 -15.06 14.32
C ILE A 44 -2.45 -14.71 15.60
N GLY A 45 -3.79 -14.66 15.52
CA GLY A 45 -4.67 -14.32 16.63
C GLY A 45 -5.09 -12.85 16.70
N PHE A 46 -4.87 -12.08 15.63
CA PHE A 46 -5.40 -10.72 15.50
C PHE A 46 -6.83 -10.70 14.95
N PHE A 47 -7.53 -9.60 15.18
CA PHE A 47 -8.86 -9.39 14.62
C PHE A 47 -8.76 -9.18 13.10
N PRO A 48 -9.49 -9.98 12.28
CA PRO A 48 -9.35 -9.97 10.84
C PRO A 48 -9.55 -8.58 10.20
N ILE A 49 -10.48 -7.79 10.74
CA ILE A 49 -10.80 -6.45 10.22
C ILE A 49 -9.69 -5.45 10.52
N GLU A 50 -9.22 -5.38 11.77
CA GLU A 50 -8.14 -4.49 12.17
C GLU A 50 -6.82 -4.88 11.48
N SER A 51 -6.55 -6.16 11.28
CA SER A 51 -5.41 -6.63 10.48
C SER A 51 -5.52 -6.25 9.01
N ALA A 52 -6.70 -6.41 8.40
CA ALA A 52 -6.95 -5.95 7.04
C ALA A 52 -6.72 -4.44 6.86
N ILE A 53 -7.10 -3.63 7.85
CA ILE A 53 -6.89 -2.19 7.81
C ILE A 53 -5.40 -1.85 7.98
N THR A 54 -4.77 -2.33 9.06
CA THR A 54 -3.42 -1.90 9.46
C THR A 54 -2.29 -2.52 8.66
N ALA A 55 -2.42 -3.79 8.24
CA ALA A 55 -1.40 -4.49 7.47
C ALA A 55 -1.77 -4.67 5.98
N GLY A 56 -3.03 -4.44 5.61
CA GLY A 56 -3.51 -4.48 4.22
C GLY A 56 -3.66 -3.08 3.65
N LEU A 57 -4.72 -2.36 4.04
CA LEU A 57 -5.05 -1.03 3.49
C LEU A 57 -3.96 0.01 3.79
N CYS A 58 -3.37 0.01 4.99
CA CYS A 58 -2.26 0.90 5.33
C CYS A 58 -0.94 0.57 4.63
N MET A 59 -0.84 -0.60 3.99
CA MET A 59 0.28 -0.94 3.11
C MET A 59 0.00 -0.55 1.65
N ALA A 60 -1.27 -0.60 1.25
CA ALA A 60 -1.73 -0.32 -0.11
C ALA A 60 -2.10 1.16 -0.35
N ASN A 61 -1.95 2.02 0.66
CA ASN A 61 -2.20 3.45 0.57
C ASN A 61 -0.94 4.23 0.17
N ARG A 62 -1.03 5.57 0.19
CA ARG A 62 0.10 6.47 -0.09
C ARG A 62 0.90 6.83 1.19
N GLY A 63 1.38 5.82 1.91
CA GLY A 63 2.24 5.98 3.09
C GLY A 63 1.59 6.84 4.19
N GLY A 64 2.40 7.62 4.91
CA GLY A 64 1.94 8.33 6.12
C GLY A 64 0.75 9.28 5.95
N SER A 65 0.58 9.92 4.78
CA SER A 65 -0.63 10.72 4.52
C SER A 65 -1.84 9.84 4.23
N GLY A 66 -1.63 8.74 3.49
CA GLY A 66 -2.66 7.74 3.24
C GLY A 66 -3.11 7.04 4.52
N ASP A 67 -2.22 6.86 5.51
CA ASP A 67 -2.57 6.28 6.81
C ASP A 67 -3.61 7.12 7.54
N LEU A 68 -3.45 8.43 7.51
CA LEU A 68 -4.42 9.36 8.11
C LEU A 68 -5.77 9.29 7.38
N GLU A 69 -5.76 9.23 6.05
CA GLU A 69 -6.98 9.12 5.25
C GLU A 69 -7.74 7.81 5.52
N VAL A 70 -7.05 6.67 5.49
CA VAL A 70 -7.64 5.34 5.72
C VAL A 70 -8.17 5.21 7.15
N LEU A 71 -7.38 5.59 8.15
CA LEU A 71 -7.78 5.46 9.55
C LEU A 71 -8.88 6.45 9.94
N SER A 72 -8.89 7.64 9.33
CA SER A 72 -9.98 8.60 9.49
C SER A 72 -11.27 8.07 8.87
N ALA A 73 -11.21 7.48 7.66
CA ALA A 73 -12.38 6.92 6.98
C ALA A 73 -13.04 5.77 7.77
N CYS A 74 -12.27 4.99 8.52
CA CYS A 74 -12.79 3.88 9.34
C CYS A 74 -12.89 4.19 10.85
N ASN A 75 -12.66 5.45 11.27
CA ASN A 75 -12.68 5.89 12.67
C ASN A 75 -11.79 5.07 13.62
N ARG A 76 -10.61 4.63 13.17
CA ARG A 76 -9.64 3.82 13.95
C ARG A 76 -8.28 4.49 14.11
N MET A 77 -8.27 5.79 14.40
CA MET A 77 -7.03 6.56 14.60
C MET A 77 -6.14 6.05 15.73
N ASN A 78 -6.68 5.27 16.67
CA ASN A 78 -5.92 4.58 17.70
C ASN A 78 -4.91 3.55 17.15
N LEU A 79 -5.07 3.13 15.89
CA LEU A 79 -4.17 2.16 15.23
C LEU A 79 -3.02 2.83 14.45
N ILE A 80 -2.84 4.15 14.56
CA ILE A 80 -1.82 4.89 13.80
C ILE A 80 -0.40 4.35 13.98
N SER A 81 -0.05 3.88 15.17
CA SER A 81 1.26 3.28 15.44
C SER A 81 1.50 2.01 14.61
N TYR A 82 0.48 1.18 14.40
CA TYR A 82 0.57 -0.01 13.55
C TYR A 82 0.63 0.36 12.07
N ALA A 83 -0.17 1.34 11.64
CA ALA A 83 -0.13 1.86 10.28
C ALA A 83 1.27 2.43 9.94
N GLN A 84 1.90 3.16 10.86
CA GLN A 84 3.26 3.68 10.66
C GLN A 84 4.32 2.57 10.53
N ILE A 85 4.16 1.45 11.25
CA ILE A 85 5.04 0.29 11.08
C ILE A 85 4.87 -0.27 9.67
N SER A 86 3.63 -0.41 9.19
CA SER A 86 3.35 -0.85 7.81
C SER A 86 3.99 0.09 6.78
N SER A 87 3.73 1.39 6.86
CA SER A 87 4.24 2.38 5.92
C SER A 87 5.77 2.51 5.92
N ARG A 88 6.44 2.39 7.07
CA ARG A 88 7.89 2.61 7.19
C ARG A 88 8.68 1.32 7.07
N LEU A 89 8.40 0.35 7.93
CA LEU A 89 9.13 -0.91 7.98
C LEU A 89 8.67 -1.83 6.86
N GLY A 90 7.35 -1.97 6.65
CA GLY A 90 6.80 -2.70 5.51
C GLY A 90 7.23 -2.10 4.18
N GLY A 91 7.25 -0.78 4.06
CA GLY A 91 7.82 -0.08 2.89
C GLY A 91 9.28 -0.46 2.62
N GLY A 92 10.13 -0.49 3.66
CA GLY A 92 11.51 -0.96 3.55
C GLY A 92 11.62 -2.42 3.10
N ILE A 93 10.76 -3.30 3.61
CA ILE A 93 10.69 -4.71 3.17
C ILE A 93 10.35 -4.79 1.68
N VAL A 94 9.39 -3.99 1.19
CA VAL A 94 9.03 -3.98 -0.22
C VAL A 94 10.19 -3.54 -1.10
N LEU A 95 11.03 -2.59 -0.68
CA LEU A 95 12.22 -2.20 -1.44
C LEU A 95 13.24 -3.35 -1.56
N VAL A 96 13.42 -4.15 -0.50
CA VAL A 96 14.28 -5.35 -0.55
C VAL A 96 13.69 -6.39 -1.50
N ILE A 97 12.39 -6.66 -1.40
CA ILE A 97 11.70 -7.61 -2.29
C ILE A 97 11.80 -7.14 -3.75
N ALA A 98 11.52 -5.87 -4.03
CA ALA A 98 11.60 -5.29 -5.37
C ALA A 98 13.01 -5.43 -5.96
N SER A 99 14.06 -5.22 -5.15
CA SER A 99 15.44 -5.37 -5.59
C SER A 99 15.74 -6.81 -6.05
N ILE A 100 15.22 -7.81 -5.32
CA ILE A 100 15.36 -9.23 -5.68
C ILE A 100 14.55 -9.56 -6.94
N VAL A 101 13.28 -9.14 -6.98
CA VAL A 101 12.38 -9.43 -8.11
C VAL A 101 12.90 -8.81 -9.40
N PHE A 102 13.31 -7.54 -9.39
CA PHE A 102 13.89 -6.90 -10.57
C PHE A 102 15.20 -7.57 -11.00
N GLY A 103 16.03 -8.02 -10.06
CA GLY A 103 17.23 -8.78 -10.37
C GLY A 103 16.96 -10.17 -10.98
N MET A 104 15.78 -10.76 -10.77
CA MET A 104 15.37 -12.03 -11.38
C MET A 104 14.72 -11.86 -12.76
N MET A 105 14.17 -10.67 -13.04
CA MET A 105 13.46 -10.38 -14.30
C MET A 105 14.37 -9.77 -15.38
N MET A 106 15.57 -9.30 -15.00
CA MET A 106 16.66 -8.94 -15.92
C MET A 106 17.54 -10.14 -16.21
#